data_AF-A0A442K3Z6-F1
#
_entry.id   AF-A0A442K3Z6-F1
#
_cell.length_a   1.000
_cell.length_b   1.000
_cell.length_c   1.000
_cell.angle_alpha   90.00
_cell.angle_beta   90.00
_cell.angle_gamma   90.00
#
_symmetry.space_group_name_H-M   'P 1'
#
loop_
_entity.id
_entity.type
_entity.pdbx_description
1 polymer ?
#
loop_
_entity_poly.entity_id
_entity_poly.type
_entity_poly.pdbx_seq_one_letter_code
_entity_poly.pdbx_strand_id
1 'polypeptide(L)'
;MTAPSDDLSDLQSDIGNLHQLLEVLYDQTGEQEFQRDGKRIALADQIHALAMIARDLAERLNESVDACHTKVLADAKARKAA
;
A
#
# COMPACT_ATOMS: atom_id res chain seq x y z
N MET A 1 16.31 -6.21 6.61
CA MET A 1 15.94 -6.32 5.19
C MET A 1 16.42 -7.67 4.70
N THR A 2 15.50 -8.62 4.58
CA THR A 2 15.73 -9.93 3.96
C THR A 2 15.99 -9.71 2.46
N ALA A 3 16.68 -10.66 1.81
CA ALA A 3 16.89 -10.61 0.37
C ALA A 3 15.54 -10.53 -0.37
N PRO A 4 15.46 -9.90 -1.55
CA PRO A 4 14.27 -9.93 -2.39
C PRO A 4 13.86 -11.39 -2.59
N SER A 5 12.65 -11.74 -2.17
CA SER A 5 12.09 -13.07 -2.39
C SER A 5 11.54 -13.14 -3.81
N ASP A 6 11.80 -14.25 -4.50
CA ASP A 6 11.18 -14.53 -5.81
C ASP A 6 9.74 -15.05 -5.68
N ASP A 7 9.18 -15.06 -4.46
CA ASP A 7 7.79 -15.45 -4.18
C ASP A 7 6.83 -14.26 -4.30
N LEU A 8 5.81 -14.42 -5.14
CA LEU A 8 4.72 -13.45 -5.29
C LEU A 8 3.93 -13.24 -4.00
N SER A 9 3.89 -14.25 -3.12
CA SER A 9 3.24 -14.19 -1.81
C SER A 9 3.95 -13.18 -0.90
N ASP A 10 5.29 -13.15 -0.95
CA ASP A 10 6.09 -12.21 -0.17
C ASP A 10 5.93 -10.78 -0.69
N LEU A 11 5.88 -10.61 -2.02
CA LEU A 11 5.58 -9.31 -2.63
C LEU A 11 4.20 -8.78 -2.22
N GLN A 12 3.17 -9.64 -2.22
CA GLN A 12 1.82 -9.24 -1.78
C GLN A 12 1.81 -8.84 -0.30
N SER A 13 2.52 -9.59 0.54
CA SER A 13 2.70 -9.28 1.96
C SER A 13 3.41 -7.93 2.16
N ASP A 14 4.48 -7.67 1.41
CA ASP A 14 5.22 -6.40 1.47
C ASP A 14 4.35 -5.21 1.05
N ILE A 15 3.52 -5.37 0.02
CA ILE A 15 2.55 -4.34 -0.41
C ILE A 15 1.50 -4.10 0.68
N GLY A 16 0.98 -5.16 1.31
CA GLY A 16 0.05 -5.05 2.43
C GLY A 16 0.66 -4.33 3.64
N ASN A 17 1.89 -4.67 3.99
CA ASN A 17 2.64 -3.98 5.06
C ASN A 17 2.86 -2.50 4.74
N LEU A 18 3.17 -2.18 3.48
CA LEU A 18 3.31 -0.79 3.02
C LEU A 18 2.00 -0.02 3.13
N HIS A 19 0.88 -0.61 2.72
CA HIS A 19 -0.44 -0.01 2.88
C HIS A 19 -0.73 0.31 4.35
N GLN A 20 -0.50 -0.64 5.26
CA GLN A 20 -0.72 -0.44 6.69
C GLN A 20 0.16 0.70 7.27
N LEU A 21 1.43 0.76 6.87
CA LEU A 21 2.32 1.85 7.30
C LEU A 21 1.82 3.22 6.80
N LEU A 22 1.32 3.29 5.57
CA LEU A 22 0.78 4.52 4.99
C LEU A 22 -0.53 4.93 5.65
N GLU A 23 -1.36 3.98 6.07
CA GLU A 23 -2.56 4.24 6.86
C GLU A 23 -2.22 4.86 8.21
N VAL A 24 -1.26 4.28 8.94
CA VAL A 24 -0.80 4.84 10.22
C VAL A 24 -0.23 6.24 10.04
N LEU A 25 0.55 6.49 8.97
CA LEU A 25 1.07 7.82 8.67
C LEU A 25 -0.03 8.81 8.32
N TYR A 26 -1.04 8.39 7.56
CA TYR A 26 -2.21 9.20 7.25
C TYR A 26 -2.95 9.62 8.52
N ASP A 27 -3.24 8.67 9.42
CA ASP A 27 -3.95 8.95 10.67
C ASP A 27 -3.13 9.90 11.57
N GLN A 28 -1.84 9.61 11.76
CA GLN A 28 -0.95 10.47 12.55
C GLN A 28 -0.87 11.88 11.97
N THR A 29 -0.89 12.02 10.65
CA THR A 29 -0.80 13.33 10.01
C THR A 29 -2.11 14.12 10.06
N GLY A 30 -3.25 13.43 10.23
CA GLY A 30 -4.56 14.04 10.43
C GLY A 30 -4.82 14.46 11.88
N GLU A 31 -4.31 13.68 12.84
CA GLU A 31 -4.51 13.92 14.27
C GLU A 31 -3.51 14.91 14.88
N GLN A 32 -2.29 14.99 14.36
CA GLN A 32 -1.28 15.90 14.89
C GLN A 32 -1.59 17.36 14.53
N GLU A 33 -1.62 18.21 15.55
CA GLU A 33 -1.66 19.66 15.36
C GLU A 33 -0.28 20.17 14.93
N PHE A 34 0.03 20.04 13.64
CA PHE A 34 1.24 20.64 13.05
C PHE A 34 1.11 22.15 12.99
N GLN A 35 1.40 22.80 14.12
CA GLN A 35 1.41 24.25 14.24
C GLN A 35 2.83 24.77 14.45
N ARG A 36 3.15 25.88 13.78
CA ARG A 36 4.34 26.69 14.05
C ARG A 36 3.87 28.11 14.31
N ASP A 37 4.28 28.68 15.44
CA ASP A 37 3.86 30.01 15.90
C ASP A 37 2.32 30.18 15.97
N GLY A 38 1.61 29.12 16.39
CA GLY A 38 0.15 29.10 16.53
C GLY A 38 -0.62 29.03 15.20
N LYS A 39 0.06 28.78 14.07
CA LYS A 39 -0.55 28.61 12.75
C LYS A 39 -0.31 27.21 12.21
N ARG A 40 -1.35 26.61 11.65
CA ARG A 40 -1.26 25.32 10.94
C ARG A 40 -0.28 25.43 9.77
N ILE A 41 0.59 24.45 9.64
CA ILE A 41 1.62 24.40 8.61
C ILE A 41 1.03 23.78 7.35
N ALA A 42 0.97 24.52 6.24
CA ALA A 42 0.44 24.02 4.97
C ALA A 42 1.18 22.76 4.43
N LEU A 43 2.46 22.62 4.74
CA LEU A 43 3.24 21.42 4.40
C LEU A 43 2.67 20.16 5.08
N ALA A 44 2.12 20.27 6.29
CA ALA A 44 1.52 19.13 6.96
C ALA A 44 0.25 18.65 6.24
N ASP A 45 -0.56 19.59 5.75
CA ASP A 45 -1.75 19.26 4.94
C ASP A 45 -1.37 18.57 3.63
N GLN A 46 -0.27 19.01 3.01
CA GLN A 46 0.27 18.37 1.81
C GLN A 46 0.77 16.95 2.11
N ILE A 47 1.51 16.75 3.22
CA ILE A 47 1.98 15.42 3.63
C ILE A 47 0.79 14.50 3.90
N HIS A 48 -0.24 14.98 4.61
CA HIS A 48 -1.46 14.22 4.87
C HIS A 48 -2.17 13.79 3.59
N ALA A 49 -2.34 14.71 2.64
CA ALA A 49 -2.93 14.40 1.34
C ALA A 49 -2.10 13.39 0.54
N LEU A 50 -0.77 13.50 0.55
CA LEU A 50 0.13 12.55 -0.12
C LEU A 50 0.11 11.17 0.54
N ALA A 51 0.05 11.10 1.87
CA ALA A 51 -0.07 9.85 2.61
C ALA A 51 -1.38 9.12 2.25
N MET A 52 -2.49 9.85 2.15
CA MET A 52 -3.78 9.31 1.69
C MET A 52 -3.67 8.70 0.28
N ILE A 53 -3.13 9.45 -0.68
CA ILE A 53 -2.96 8.98 -2.07
C ILE A 53 -2.09 7.72 -2.10
N ALA A 54 -0.97 7.73 -1.38
CA ALA A 54 -0.05 6.59 -1.34
C ALA A 54 -0.72 5.35 -0.72
N ARG A 55 -1.46 5.51 0.37
CA ARG A 55 -2.21 4.43 1.03
C ARG A 55 -3.18 3.77 0.05
N ASP A 56 -3.99 4.58 -0.63
CA ASP A 56 -5.01 4.10 -1.57
C ASP A 56 -4.37 3.43 -2.80
N LEU A 57 -3.20 3.90 -3.25
CA LEU A 57 -2.45 3.24 -4.31
C LEU A 57 -1.89 1.89 -3.88
N ALA A 58 -1.39 1.78 -2.65
CA ALA A 58 -0.88 0.53 -2.10
C ALA A 58 -2.00 -0.52 -1.95
N GLU A 59 -3.21 -0.10 -1.53
CA GLU A 59 -4.39 -0.97 -1.46
C GLU A 59 -4.74 -1.53 -2.85
N ARG A 60 -4.89 -0.65 -3.84
CA ARG A 60 -5.21 -1.05 -5.22
C ARG A 60 -4.15 -1.95 -5.85
N LEU A 61 -2.88 -1.73 -5.50
CA LEU A 61 -1.78 -2.59 -5.94
C LEU A 61 -1.95 -4.00 -5.34
N ASN A 62 -2.31 -4.08 -4.07
CA ASN A 62 -2.55 -5.36 -3.39
C ASN A 62 -3.71 -6.14 -4.04
N GLU A 63 -4.83 -5.47 -4.31
CA GLU A 63 -5.97 -6.04 -5.04
C GLU A 63 -5.59 -6.50 -6.45
N SER A 64 -4.76 -5.72 -7.15
CA SER A 64 -4.31 -6.03 -8.51
C SER A 64 -3.39 -7.26 -8.54
N VAL A 65 -2.52 -7.40 -7.54
CA VAL A 65 -1.65 -8.57 -7.39
C VAL A 65 -2.48 -9.82 -7.10
N ASP A 66 -3.45 -9.74 -6.19
CA ASP A 66 -4.34 -10.86 -5.88
C ASP A 66 -5.15 -11.32 -7.10
N ALA A 67 -5.72 -10.37 -7.85
CA ALA A 67 -6.44 -10.64 -9.09
C ALA A 67 -5.54 -11.28 -10.16
N CYS A 68 -4.29 -10.79 -10.30
CA CYS A 68 -3.31 -11.36 -11.21
C CYS A 68 -2.95 -12.80 -10.83
N HIS A 69 -2.67 -13.04 -9.55
CA HIS A 69 -2.32 -14.36 -9.04
C HIS A 69 -3.46 -15.37 -9.24
N THR A 70 -4.69 -14.98 -8.91
CA THR A 70 -5.90 -15.80 -9.15
C THR A 70 -6.05 -16.18 -10.63
N LYS A 71 -5.83 -15.22 -11.54
CA LYS A 71 -5.89 -15.46 -12.98
C LYS A 71 -4.81 -16.44 -13.44
N VAL A 72 -3.56 -16.27 -13.01
CA VAL A 72 -2.44 -17.15 -13.40
C VAL A 72 -2.68 -18.58 -12.95
N LEU A 73 -3.20 -18.79 -11.73
CA LEU A 73 -3.56 -20.12 -11.23
C LEU A 73 -4.69 -20.76 -12.04
N ALA A 74 -5.71 -19.98 -12.40
CA ALA A 74 -6.81 -20.45 -13.24
C ALA A 74 -6.32 -20.87 -14.64
N ASP A 75 -5.49 -20.05 -15.28
CA ASP A 75 -4.89 -20.32 -16.59
C ASP A 75 -4.01 -21.58 -16.55
N ALA A 76 -3.20 -21.74 -15.51
CA ALA A 76 -2.35 -22.92 -15.32
C ALA A 76 -3.18 -24.20 -15.12
N LYS A 77 -4.28 -24.12 -14.35
CA LYS A 77 -5.20 -25.25 -14.15
C LYS A 77 -5.91 -25.63 -15.46
N ALA A 78 -6.34 -24.65 -16.24
CA ALA A 78 -6.96 -24.88 -17.55
C ALA A 78 -6.00 -25.57 -18.53
N ARG A 79 -4.72 -25.16 -18.56
CA ARG A 79 -3.69 -25.80 -19.40
C ARG A 79 -3.39 -27.25 -19.01
N LYS A 80 -3.47 -27.60 -17.72
CA LYS A 80 -3.26 -28.99 -17.27
C LYS A 80 -4.44 -29.92 -17.56
N ALA A 81 -5.63 -29.38 -17.82
CA ALA A 81 -6.84 -30.14 -18.08
C ALA A 81 -7.10 -30.39 -19.58
N ALA A 82 -6.32 -29.75 -20.46
CA ALA A 82 -6.32 -29.95 -21.91
C ALA A 82 -5.22 -30.95 -22.32
#